data_AF-A0A7R9R362-F1
#
_entry.id   AF-A0A7R9R362-F1
#
_cell.length_a   1.000
_cell.length_b   1.000
_cell.length_c   1.000
_cell.angle_alpha   90.00
_cell.angle_beta   90.00
_cell.angle_gamma   90.00
#
_symmetry.space_group_name_H-M   'P 1'
#
loop_
_entity.id
_entity.type
_entity.pdbx_description
1 polymer ?
#
loop_
_entity_poly.entity_id
_entity_poly.type
_entity_poly.pdbx_seq_one_letter_code
_entity_poly.pdbx_strand_id
1 'polypeptide(L)'
;MRDDFKLWRKAVANTSLYQYKVFGTFNDIPARSFYKVQMDTEYRKRWDKLVIKLDIIEREPFVTDRDQLNSEDSGNEVLHWIMKYPYPMNTRDYVYLRRSRIDMKENLM
;
A
#
# COMPACT_ATOMS: atom_id res chain seq x y z
N MET A 1 3.00 21.56 10.83
CA MET A 1 2.41 20.34 10.24
C MET A 1 1.61 20.83 9.04
N ARG A 2 1.62 20.18 7.87
CA ARG A 2 0.70 20.60 6.79
C ARG A 2 -0.72 20.48 7.34
N ASP A 3 -1.55 21.51 7.22
CA ASP A 3 -2.92 21.50 7.76
C ASP A 3 -3.77 20.37 7.15
N ASP A 4 -3.40 19.95 5.94
CA ASP A 4 -3.98 18.84 5.18
C ASP A 4 -3.36 17.47 5.51
N PHE A 5 -2.75 17.30 6.68
CA PHE A 5 -2.17 16.02 7.11
C PHE A 5 -2.43 15.74 8.59
N LYS A 6 -3.22 14.70 8.85
CA LYS A 6 -3.62 14.27 10.19
C LYS A 6 -3.22 12.82 10.42
N LEU A 7 -2.60 12.56 11.56
CA LEU A 7 -2.17 11.23 11.99
C LEU A 7 -2.81 10.92 13.35
N TRP A 8 -3.49 9.77 13.42
CA TRP A 8 -4.03 9.23 14.67
C TRP A 8 -3.41 7.87 14.95
N ARG A 9 -3.30 7.54 16.24
CA ARG A 9 -2.95 6.20 16.71
C ARG A 9 -3.94 5.73 17.78
N LYS A 10 -4.29 4.46 17.77
CA LYS A 10 -5.14 3.81 18.77
C LYS A 10 -4.43 2.56 19.30
N ALA A 11 -4.29 2.44 20.62
CA ALA A 11 -3.73 1.23 21.23
C ALA A 11 -4.69 0.05 21.01
N VAL A 12 -4.14 -1.12 20.68
CA VAL A 12 -4.90 -2.36 20.53
C VAL A 12 -4.96 -3.05 21.88
N ALA A 13 -6.19 -3.27 22.39
CA ALA A 13 -6.41 -3.88 23.70
C ALA A 13 -5.66 -5.20 23.86
N ASN A 14 -5.07 -5.43 25.05
CA ASN A 14 -4.33 -6.64 25.41
C ASN A 14 -3.09 -6.92 24.52
N THR A 15 -2.53 -5.90 23.86
CA THR A 15 -1.30 -6.03 23.08
C THR A 15 -0.39 -4.81 23.29
N SER A 16 0.86 -4.89 22.83
CA SER A 16 1.77 -3.75 22.73
C SER A 16 1.63 -2.97 21.40
N LEU A 17 0.61 -3.28 20.60
CA LEU A 17 0.45 -2.76 19.24
C LEU A 17 -0.43 -1.51 19.19
N TYR A 18 -0.22 -0.72 18.14
CA TYR A 18 -1.01 0.45 17.80
C TYR A 18 -1.54 0.34 16.38
N GLN A 19 -2.79 0.74 16.18
CA GLN A 19 -3.37 1.01 14.87
C GLN A 19 -3.13 2.46 14.50
N TYR A 20 -2.67 2.70 13.28
CA TYR A 20 -2.41 4.04 12.76
C TYR A 20 -3.42 4.38 11.66
N LYS A 21 -3.92 5.61 11.67
CA LYS A 21 -4.72 6.18 10.58
C LYS A 21 -4.09 7.47 10.13
N VAL A 22 -3.89 7.62 8.83
CA VAL A 22 -3.44 8.87 8.20
C VAL A 22 -4.59 9.38 7.34
N PHE A 23 -4.85 10.68 7.41
CA PHE A 23 -5.73 11.38 6.49
C PHE A 23 -4.99 12.59 5.95
N GLY A 24 -4.95 12.73 4.64
CA GLY A 24 -4.39 13.91 4.03
C GLY A 24 -4.83 14.10 2.59
N THR A 25 -4.53 15.27 2.07
CA THR A 25 -4.92 15.68 0.72
C THR A 25 -3.70 16.15 -0.05
N PHE A 26 -3.64 15.76 -1.32
CA PHE A 26 -2.66 16.26 -2.27
C PHE A 26 -3.42 17.04 -3.35
N ASN A 27 -2.98 18.27 -3.63
CA ASN A 27 -3.65 19.16 -4.59
C ASN A 27 -2.94 19.19 -5.96
N ASP A 28 -1.75 18.59 -6.03
CA ASP A 28 -0.81 18.64 -7.15
C ASP A 28 -0.66 17.29 -7.88
N ILE A 29 -1.32 16.23 -7.38
CA ILE A 29 -1.24 14.90 -7.97
C ILE A 29 -2.64 14.29 -8.20
N PRO A 30 -2.89 13.66 -9.36
CA PRO A 30 -4.08 12.86 -9.56
C PRO A 30 -4.09 11.60 -8.68
N ALA A 31 -5.28 11.15 -8.26
CA ALA A 31 -5.46 9.92 -7.48
C ALA A 31 -4.79 8.68 -8.15
N ARG A 32 -4.86 8.59 -9.48
CA ARG A 32 -4.23 7.50 -10.24
C ARG A 32 -2.71 7.49 -10.11
N SER A 33 -2.08 8.66 -10.03
CA SER A 33 -0.64 8.76 -9.82
C SER A 33 -0.27 8.31 -8.41
N PHE A 34 -1.03 8.73 -7.40
CA PHE A 34 -0.85 8.28 -6.02
C PHE A 34 -0.98 6.76 -5.90
N TYR A 35 -2.03 6.18 -6.50
CA TYR A 35 -2.25 4.74 -6.55
C TYR A 35 -1.08 3.98 -7.20
N LYS A 36 -0.59 4.43 -8.37
CA LYS A 36 0.54 3.78 -9.06
C LYS A 36 1.81 3.72 -8.20
N VAL A 37 2.09 4.76 -7.43
CA VAL A 37 3.26 4.81 -6.52
C VAL A 37 3.16 3.76 -5.40
N GLN A 38 1.95 3.36 -4.99
CA GLN A 38 1.75 2.28 -4.01
C GLN A 38 1.91 0.89 -4.62
N MET A 39 1.52 0.72 -5.89
CA MET A 39 1.52 -0.58 -6.55
C MET A 39 2.86 -0.95 -7.18
N ASP A 40 3.60 0.02 -7.72
CA ASP A 40 4.89 -0.22 -8.38
C ASP A 40 6.00 -0.50 -7.36
N THR A 41 6.38 -1.79 -7.24
CA THR A 41 7.43 -2.25 -6.32
C THR A 41 8.81 -1.73 -6.71
N GLU A 42 9.10 -1.58 -8.00
CA GLU A 42 10.38 -1.09 -8.49
C GLU A 42 10.54 0.41 -8.25
N TYR A 43 9.46 1.17 -8.44
CA TYR A 43 9.45 2.57 -8.05
C TYR A 43 9.57 2.73 -6.54
N ARG A 44 8.88 1.89 -5.75
CA ARG A 44 8.97 1.91 -4.28
C ARG A 44 10.40 1.73 -3.78
N LYS A 45 11.17 0.81 -4.37
CA LYS A 45 12.59 0.60 -4.07
C LYS A 45 13.45 1.86 -4.32
N ARG A 46 13.04 2.77 -5.21
CA ARG A 46 13.79 4.00 -5.53
C ARG A 46 13.56 5.11 -4.51
N TRP A 47 12.32 5.35 -4.10
CA TRP A 47 11.99 6.49 -3.24
C TRP A 47 12.01 6.15 -1.75
N ASP A 48 11.70 4.91 -1.37
CA ASP A 48 11.68 4.46 0.03
C ASP A 48 13.04 3.89 0.43
N LYS A 49 13.83 4.72 1.11
CA LYS A 49 15.20 4.41 1.54
C LYS A 49 15.30 3.28 2.57
N LEU A 50 14.17 2.86 3.15
CA LEU A 50 14.14 1.80 4.16
C LEU A 50 13.90 0.42 3.55
N VAL A 51 13.57 0.33 2.25
CA VAL A 51 13.41 -0.95 1.57
C VAL A 51 14.77 -1.61 1.38
N ILE A 52 14.93 -2.82 1.91
CA ILE A 52 16.07 -3.69 1.61
C ILE A 52 15.73 -4.60 0.42
N LYS A 53 14.52 -5.18 0.42
CA LYS A 53 14.02 -6.08 -0.63
C LYS A 53 12.51 -5.94 -0.72
N LEU A 54 11.94 -5.95 -1.93
CA LEU A 54 10.48 -5.90 -2.15
C LEU A 54 10.14 -6.61 -3.46
N ASP A 55 9.80 -7.89 -3.38
CA ASP A 55 9.61 -8.72 -4.57
C ASP A 55 8.22 -9.33 -4.59
N ILE A 56 7.65 -9.45 -5.79
CA ILE A 56 6.41 -10.20 -6.03
C ILE A 56 6.82 -11.67 -6.21
N ILE A 57 6.37 -12.52 -5.29
CA ILE A 57 6.63 -13.95 -5.30
C ILE A 57 5.68 -14.65 -6.27
N GLU A 58 4.41 -14.25 -6.24
CA GLU A 58 3.34 -14.87 -7.01
C GLU A 58 2.31 -13.81 -7.39
N ARG A 59 1.70 -13.97 -8.57
CA ARG A 59 0.66 -13.09 -9.08
C ARG A 59 -0.43 -13.95 -9.71
N GLU A 60 -1.64 -13.86 -9.18
CA GLU A 60 -2.79 -14.46 -9.83
C GLU A 60 -3.11 -13.74 -11.14
N PRO A 61 -3.54 -14.47 -12.19
CA PRO A 61 -3.95 -13.85 -13.43
C PRO A 61 -5.19 -12.97 -13.21
N PHE A 62 -5.25 -11.85 -13.95
CA PHE A 62 -6.42 -10.99 -13.97
C PHE A 62 -7.66 -11.77 -14.39
N VAL A 63 -8.62 -11.94 -13.47
CA VAL A 63 -9.94 -12.46 -13.79
C VAL A 63 -10.79 -11.30 -14.26
N THR A 64 -10.99 -11.16 -15.57
CA THR A 64 -11.99 -10.25 -16.14
C THR A 64 -13.33 -10.96 -16.12
N ASP A 65 -14.02 -10.95 -14.99
CA ASP A 65 -15.42 -11.38 -14.96
C ASP A 65 -16.26 -10.41 -15.79
N ARG A 66 -17.21 -10.94 -16.57
CA ARG A 66 -18.07 -10.16 -17.48
C ARG A 66 -18.90 -9.06 -16.80
N ASP A 67 -18.99 -9.09 -15.47
CA ASP A 67 -19.66 -8.08 -14.63
C ASP A 67 -18.77 -6.86 -14.26
N GLN A 68 -17.51 -6.82 -14.73
CA GLN A 68 -16.52 -5.77 -14.43
C GLN A 68 -16.59 -4.52 -15.32
N LEU A 69 -17.73 -4.19 -15.95
CA LEU A 69 -17.79 -3.02 -16.83
C LEU A 69 -17.41 -1.69 -16.14
N ASN A 70 -17.52 -1.64 -14.80
CA ASN A 70 -17.28 -0.44 -13.99
C ASN A 70 -16.21 -0.59 -12.88
N SER A 71 -15.46 -1.70 -12.83
CA SER A 71 -14.38 -1.84 -11.84
C SER A 71 -13.25 -2.75 -12.29
N GLU A 72 -12.00 -2.30 -12.12
CA GLU A 72 -10.78 -3.07 -12.40
C GLU A 72 -10.23 -3.64 -11.09
N ASP A 73 -9.93 -4.94 -11.04
CA ASP A 73 -9.29 -5.59 -9.89
C ASP A 73 -7.85 -6.01 -10.27
N SER A 74 -6.89 -5.75 -9.39
CA SER A 74 -5.50 -6.16 -9.62
C SER A 74 -5.28 -7.68 -9.52
N GLY A 75 -6.26 -8.41 -9.01
CA GLY A 75 -6.05 -9.78 -8.53
C GLY A 75 -5.18 -9.81 -7.27
N ASN A 76 -4.80 -11.02 -6.89
CA ASN A 76 -3.97 -11.25 -5.71
C ASN A 76 -2.48 -11.31 -6.07
N GLU A 77 -1.66 -10.60 -5.30
CA GLU A 77 -0.21 -10.66 -5.38
C GLU A 77 0.37 -11.06 -4.04
N VAL A 78 1.27 -12.03 -4.01
CA VAL A 78 2.04 -12.37 -2.81
C VAL A 78 3.37 -11.63 -2.84
N LEU A 79 3.65 -10.82 -1.82
CA LEU A 79 4.86 -10.01 -1.74
C LEU A 79 5.76 -10.46 -0.60
N HIS A 80 7.08 -10.45 -0.85
CA HIS A 80 8.13 -10.53 0.17
C HIS A 80 8.77 -9.16 0.36
N TRP A 81 8.62 -8.57 1.55
CA TRP A 81 9.13 -7.25 1.88
C TRP A 81 10.06 -7.28 3.08
N ILE A 82 11.34 -6.95 2.86
CA ILE A 82 12.34 -6.74 3.90
C ILE A 82 12.59 -5.25 4.09
N MET A 83 12.43 -4.75 5.31
CA MET A 83 12.59 -3.35 5.67
C MET A 83 13.67 -3.14 6.74
N LYS A 84 14.53 -2.16 6.51
CA LYS A 84 15.48 -1.66 7.50
C LYS A 84 14.76 -0.80 8.53
N TYR A 85 14.73 -1.27 9.76
CA TYR A 85 14.23 -0.49 10.87
C TYR A 85 15.37 0.35 11.49
N PRO A 86 15.05 1.52 12.09
CA PRO A 86 16.06 2.34 12.74
C PRO A 86 16.56 1.65 14.02
N TYR A 87 17.85 1.81 14.30
CA TYR A 87 18.47 1.31 15.53
C TYR A 87 17.73 1.85 16.77
N PRO A 88 17.45 1.04 17.81
CA PRO A 88 17.95 -0.32 18.06
C PRO A 88 17.05 -1.46 17.54
N MET A 89 16.09 -1.18 16.67
CA MET A 89 15.18 -2.22 16.16
C MET A 89 15.83 -3.04 15.04
N ASN A 90 15.65 -4.37 15.11
CA ASN A 90 16.07 -5.28 14.04
C ASN A 90 15.24 -5.07 12.77
N THR A 91 15.88 -5.34 11.63
CA THR A 91 15.21 -5.50 10.32
C THR A 91 13.98 -6.38 10.43
N ARG A 92 12.93 -6.02 9.67
CA ARG A 92 11.68 -6.78 9.60
C ARG A 92 11.52 -7.42 8.24
N ASP A 93 10.96 -8.62 8.26
CA ASP A 93 10.61 -9.41 7.09
C ASP A 93 9.09 -9.66 7.12
N TYR A 94 8.42 -9.32 6.03
CA TYR A 94 6.98 -9.48 5.84
C TYR A 94 6.69 -10.29 4.59
N VAL A 95 5.76 -11.24 4.71
CA VAL A 95 5.09 -11.86 3.58
C VAL A 95 3.60 -11.56 3.69
N TYR A 96 3.03 -10.96 2.65
CA TYR A 96 1.62 -10.58 2.66
C TYR A 96 1.00 -10.63 1.26
N LEU A 97 -0.32 -10.72 1.24
CA LEU A 97 -1.12 -10.63 0.04
C LEU A 97 -1.55 -9.17 -0.18
N ARG A 98 -1.34 -8.66 -1.40
CA ARG A 98 -1.78 -7.34 -1.83
C ARG A 98 -2.84 -7.49 -2.90
N ARG A 99 -3.93 -6.73 -2.75
CA ARG A 99 -5.00 -6.59 -3.72
C ARG A 99 -5.46 -5.13 -3.75
N SER A 100 -5.91 -4.69 -4.91
CA SER A 100 -6.43 -3.35 -5.15
C SER A 100 -7.59 -3.41 -6.14
N ARG A 101 -8.52 -2.47 -6.01
CA ARG A 101 -9.69 -2.38 -6.87
C ARG A 101 -9.95 -0.92 -7.21
N ILE A 102 -10.11 -0.64 -8.49
CA ILE A 102 -10.51 0.67 -9.00
C ILE A 102 -12.02 0.62 -9.23
N ASP A 103 -12.75 1.49 -8.56
CA ASP A 103 -14.17 1.74 -8.80
C ASP A 103 -14.30 2.96 -9.71
N MET A 104 -14.62 2.73 -10.98
CA MET A 104 -14.74 3.79 -11.98
C MET A 104 -16.01 4.63 -11.80
N LYS A 105 -17.03 4.10 -11.12
CA LYS A 105 -18.30 4.80 -10.89
C LYS A 105 -18.13 5.89 -9.82
N GLU A 106 -17.50 5.53 -8.71
CA GLU A 106 -17.26 6.45 -7.59
C GLU A 106 -15.89 7.17 -7.70
N ASN A 107 -15.11 6.85 -8.75
CA ASN A 107 -13.75 7.34 -8.98
C ASN A 107 -12.83 7.11 -7.77
N LEU A 108 -12.94 5.91 -7.19
CA LEU A 108 -12.15 5.45 -6.05
C LEU A 108 -11.12 4.40 -6.50
N MET A 109 -9.95 4.42 -5.87
CA MET A 109 -8.82 3.52 -6.16
C MET A 109 -8.20 3.04 -4.85
#